data_AF-A0A0D0EN51-F1
#
_entry.id   AF-A0A0D0EN51-F1
#
_cell.length_a   1.000
_cell.length_b   1.000
_cell.length_c   1.000
_cell.angle_alpha   90.00
_cell.angle_beta   90.00
_cell.angle_gamma   90.00
#
_symmetry.space_group_name_H-M   'P 1'
#
loop_
_entity.id
_entity.type
_entity.pdbx_description
1 polymer ?
#
loop_
_entity_poly.entity_id
_entity_poly.type
_entity_poly.pdbx_seq_one_letter_code
_entity_poly.pdbx_strand_id
1 'polypeptide(L)' 'MEALVHGIILAFGLIIPLGVQNIFIFNQGATHKKVMSAFPAVISAGICDTILISLAVAGVSIIIFKF' A
#
# COMPACT_ATOMS: atom_id res chain seq x y z
N MET A 1 14.05 -21.25 2.95
CA MET A 1 14.68 -20.18 2.16
C MET A 1 13.76 -19.72 1.03
N GLU A 2 13.08 -20.66 0.35
CA GLU A 2 12.06 -20.41 -0.68
C GLU A 2 10.99 -19.35 -0.32
N ALA A 3 10.40 -19.41 0.88
CA ALA A 3 9.34 -18.49 1.30
C ALA A 3 9.82 -17.03 1.47
N LEU A 4 11.05 -16.83 1.92
CA LEU A 4 11.65 -15.49 2.07
C LEU A 4 11.96 -14.89 0.69
N VAL A 5 12.50 -15.69 -0.22
CA VAL A 5 12.79 -15.26 -1.59
C VAL A 5 11.50 -14.98 -2.37
N HIS A 6 10.48 -15.84 -2.26
CA HIS A 6 9.17 -15.59 -2.86
C HIS A 6 8.49 -14.34 -2.28
N GLY A 7 8.59 -14.12 -0.96
CA GLY A 7 8.08 -12.90 -0.31
C GLY A 7 8.77 -11.63 -0.80
N ILE A 8 10.09 -11.68 -1.00
CA ILE A 8 10.88 -10.57 -1.54
C ILE A 8 10.50 -10.29 -3.00
N ILE A 9 10.40 -11.33 -3.85
CA ILE A 9 10.03 -11.18 -5.26
C ILE A 9 8.59 -10.65 -5.39
N LEU A 10 7.66 -11.13 -4.56
CA LEU A 10 6.29 -10.63 -4.52
C LEU A 10 6.24 -9.17 -4.07
N ALA A 11 6.98 -8.80 -3.02
CA ALA A 11 7.06 -7.42 -2.54
C ALA A 11 7.65 -6.48 -3.61
N PHE A 12 8.73 -6.87 -4.28
CA PHE A 12 9.28 -6.10 -5.40
C PHE A 12 8.31 -6.00 -6.58
N GLY A 13 7.61 -7.09 -6.89
CA GLY A 13 6.58 -7.13 -7.94
C GLY A 13 5.33 -6.29 -7.61
N LEU A 14 5.03 -6.03 -6.34
CA LEU A 14 3.90 -5.21 -5.90
C LEU A 14 4.27 -3.71 -5.70
N ILE A 15 5.54 -3.43 -5.34
CA ILE A 15 6.01 -2.07 -5.00
C ILE A 15 6.56 -1.31 -6.22
N ILE A 16 7.21 -1.99 -7.18
CA ILE A 16 7.74 -1.36 -8.40
C ILE A 16 6.65 -0.86 -9.35
N PRO A 17 5.56 -1.60 -9.64
CA PRO A 17 4.42 -0.97 -10.27
C PRO A 17 3.84 -0.02 -9.23
N LEU A 18 4.11 1.27 -9.39
CA LEU A 18 3.29 2.29 -8.75
C LEU A 18 1.84 1.83 -8.97
N GLY A 19 1.15 1.43 -7.90
CA GLY A 19 -0.21 0.92 -8.05
C GLY A 19 -1.10 2.02 -8.64
N VAL A 20 -2.26 1.66 -9.20
CA VAL A 20 -3.26 2.66 -9.64
C VAL A 20 -3.59 3.68 -8.54
N GLN A 21 -3.47 3.31 -7.26
CA GLN A 21 -3.57 4.21 -6.11
C GLN A 21 -2.43 5.26 -6.05
N ASN A 22 -1.18 4.85 -6.30
CA ASN A 22 -0.02 5.76 -6.31
C ASN A 22 0.04 6.61 -7.60
N ILE A 23 -0.32 6.08 -8.78
CA ILE A 23 -0.47 6.90 -10.00
C ILE A 23 -1.58 7.92 -9.83
N PHE A 24 -2.72 7.55 -9.23
CA PHE A 24 -3.81 8.49 -9.02
C PHE A 24 -3.40 9.66 -8.12
N ILE A 25 -2.68 9.38 -7.02
CA ILE A 25 -2.11 10.44 -6.17
C ILE A 25 -1.07 11.26 -6.91
N PHE A 26 -0.18 10.62 -7.67
CA PHE A 26 0.83 11.33 -8.46
C PHE A 26 0.19 12.24 -9.52
N ASN A 27 -0.88 11.77 -10.16
CA ASN A 27 -1.60 12.53 -11.18
C ASN A 27 -2.44 13.66 -10.57
N GLN A 28 -3.02 13.47 -9.38
CA GLN A 28 -3.63 14.54 -8.58
C GLN A 28 -2.59 15.58 -8.15
N GLY A 29 -1.40 15.14 -7.72
CA GLY A 29 -0.29 16.02 -7.34
C GLY A 29 0.34 16.78 -8.51
N ALA A 30 0.39 16.16 -9.70
CA ALA A 30 0.95 16.77 -10.91
C ALA A 30 -0.06 17.70 -11.63
N THR A 31 -1.35 17.37 -11.61
CA THR A 31 -2.41 18.12 -12.29
C THR A 31 -2.86 19.34 -11.49
N HIS A 32 -2.83 19.29 -10.15
CA HIS A 32 -3.29 20.39 -9.32
C HIS A 32 -2.12 21.23 -8.77
N LYS A 33 -2.02 22.51 -9.17
CA LYS A 33 -1.00 23.48 -8.68
C LYS A 33 -1.07 23.77 -7.16
N LYS A 34 -2.16 23.40 -6.48
CA LYS A 34 -2.33 23.61 -5.03
C LYS A 34 -2.30 22.27 -4.31
N VAL A 35 -1.29 22.09 -3.45
CA VAL A 35 -1.09 20.91 -2.60
C VAL A 35 -2.34 20.56 -1.75
N MET A 36 -3.18 21.56 -1.45
CA MET A 36 -4.44 21.38 -0.72
C MET A 36 -5.49 20.50 -1.42
N SER A 37 -5.55 20.45 -2.76
CA SER A 37 -6.54 19.58 -3.43
C SER A 37 -6.08 18.13 -3.58
N ALA A 38 -4.75 17.90 -3.54
CA ALA A 38 -4.17 16.57 -3.47
C ALA A 38 -4.21 15.99 -2.04
N PHE A 39 -4.26 16.85 -1.02
CA PHE A 39 -4.30 16.46 0.40
C PHE A 39 -5.42 15.45 0.77
N PRO A 40 -6.69 15.63 0.36
CA PRO A 40 -7.73 14.64 0.66
C PRO A 40 -7.49 13.29 -0.05
N ALA A 41 -6.91 13.29 -1.25
CA ALA A 41 -6.57 12.06 -1.96
C ALA A 41 -5.44 11.29 -1.25
N VAL A 42 -4.43 12.01 -0.77
CA VAL A 42 -3.31 11.45 0.02
C VAL A 42 -3.80 10.85 1.33
N ILE A 43 -4.69 11.56 2.05
CA ILE A 43 -5.27 11.06 3.29
C ILE A 43 -6.08 9.77 3.03
N SER A 44 -6.90 9.77 1.98
CA SER A 44 -7.73 8.60 1.63
C SER A 44 -6.88 7.36 1.34
N ALA A 45 -5.82 7.50 0.53
CA ALA A 45 -4.93 6.37 0.25
C ALA A 45 -4.14 5.94 1.50
N GLY A 46 -3.65 6.89 2.29
CA GLY A 46 -2.93 6.56 3.53
C GLY A 46 -3.80 5.79 4.53
N ILE A 47 -5.07 6.17 4.67
CA ILE A 47 -6.03 5.43 5.52
C ILE A 47 -6.26 4.03 4.96
N CYS A 48 -6.47 3.90 3.64
CA CYS A 48 -6.73 2.61 3.00
C CYS A 48 -5.54 1.64 3.17
N ASP A 49 -4.31 2.13 2.96
CA ASP A 49 -3.09 1.33 3.13
C ASP A 49 -2.85 0.97 4.61
N THR A 50 -3.11 1.87 5.54
CA THR A 50 -2.99 1.60 6.98
C THR A 50 -3.97 0.50 7.41
N ILE A 51 -5.20 0.52 6.89
CA ILE A 51 -6.21 -0.50 7.13
C ILE A 51 -5.79 -1.84 6.53
N LEU A 52 -5.37 -1.86 5.26
CA LEU A 52 -4.94 -3.08 4.56
C LEU A 52 -3.76 -3.76 5.26
N ILE A 53 -2.75 -2.98 5.66
CA ILE A 53 -1.58 -3.51 6.38
C ILE A 53 -2.00 -4.02 7.77
N SER A 54 -2.83 -3.28 8.49
CA SER A 54 -3.30 -3.69 9.83
C SER A 54 -4.11 -4.98 9.76
N LEU A 55 -5.00 -5.13 8.77
CA LEU A 55 -5.76 -6.35 8.53
C LEU A 55 -4.87 -7.54 8.14
N ALA A 56 -3.87 -7.31 7.27
CA ALA A 56 -2.93 -8.34 6.88
C ALA A 56 -2.11 -8.84 8.07
N VAL A 57 -1.58 -7.93 8.89
CA VAL A 57 -0.81 -8.28 10.10
C VAL A 57 -1.70 -8.97 11.13
N ALA A 58 -2.90 -8.45 11.41
CA ALA A 58 -3.83 -9.06 12.34
C ALA A 58 -4.27 -10.47 11.88
N GLY A 59 -4.56 -10.64 10.59
CA GLY A 59 -4.92 -11.93 10.00
C GLY A 59 -3.79 -12.95 10.09
N VAL A 60 -2.55 -12.54 9.75
CA VAL A 60 -1.36 -13.40 9.88
C VAL A 60 -1.08 -13.73 11.35
N SER A 61 -1.21 -12.78 12.28
CA SER A 61 -1.06 -13.04 13.71
C SER A 61 -2.06 -14.08 14.24
N ILE A 62 -3.32 -14.06 13.78
CA ILE A 62 -4.32 -15.07 14.16
C ILE A 62 -3.95 -16.44 13.60
N ILE A 63 -3.46 -16.52 12.35
CA ILE A 63 -3.03 -17.78 11.73
C ILE A 63 -1.84 -18.37 12.48
N ILE A 64 -0.84 -17.54 12.82
CA ILE A 64 0.34 -17.97 13.57
C ILE A 64 -0.04 -18.41 14.99
N PHE A 65 -0.96 -17.70 15.67
CA PHE A 65 -1.39 -18.07 17.03
C PHE A 65 -2.20 -19.37 17.05
N LYS A 66 -2.82 -19.74 15.93
CA LYS A 66 -3.58 -21.00 15.79
C LYS A 66 -2.72 -22.20 15.39
N PHE A 67 -1.45 -21.99 15.06
CA PHE A 67 -0.49 -23.02 14.67
C PHE A 67 0.46 -23.33 15.82
#